data_AF-A0A183FBM0-F1
#
_entry.id   AF-A0A183FBM0-F1
#
_cell.length_a   1.000
_cell.length_b   1.000
_cell.length_c   1.000
_cell.angle_alpha   90.00
_cell.angle_beta   90.00
_cell.angle_gamma   90.00
#
_symmetry.space_group_name_H-M   'P 1'
#
loop_
_entity.id
_entity.type
_entity.pdbx_description
1 polymer ?
#
loop_
_entity_poly.entity_id
_entity_poly.type
_entity_poly.pdbx_seq_one_letter_code
_entity_poly.pdbx_strand_id
1 'polypeptide(L)'
;MAPKEVSIEISAFMRTIHPRGAKFMVDAKRLLKLIEEAEKKASAKADAAELAKSLEASKRENEALRKIVRESGLATSTSGTKPGPGGKRKRKREEPKTVDSKDGENVNNV
;
A
#
# COMPACT_ATOMS: atom_id res chain seq x y z
N MET A 1 26.00 -14.91 21.95
CA MET A 1 24.85 -14.61 21.07
C MET A 1 23.59 -14.71 21.92
N ALA A 2 22.75 -13.68 21.95
CA ALA A 2 21.45 -13.78 22.62
C ALA A 2 20.52 -14.71 21.82
N PRO A 3 19.68 -15.53 22.48
CA PRO A 3 18.69 -16.33 21.78
C PRO A 3 17.68 -15.42 21.06
N LYS A 4 17.36 -15.75 19.81
CA LYS A 4 16.33 -15.05 19.05
C LYS A 4 14.99 -15.73 19.31
N GLU A 5 14.02 -14.95 19.80
CA GLU A 5 12.65 -15.42 19.96
C GLU A 5 11.90 -15.28 18.63
N VAL A 6 11.25 -16.35 18.21
CA VAL A 6 10.43 -16.39 17.00
C VAL A 6 9.06 -16.96 17.32
N SER A 7 8.02 -16.31 16.79
CA SER A 7 6.64 -16.76 16.95
C SER A 7 6.29 -17.75 15.84
N ILE A 8 5.75 -18.90 16.26
CA ILE A 8 5.30 -19.97 15.38
C ILE A 8 3.85 -20.26 15.71
N GLU A 9 3.02 -20.40 14.68
CA GLU A 9 1.62 -20.77 14.86
C GLU A 9 1.50 -22.20 15.39
N ILE A 10 0.71 -22.40 16.45
CA ILE A 10 0.53 -23.71 17.09
C ILE A 10 0.03 -24.74 16.07
N SER A 11 -0.91 -24.36 15.20
CA SER A 11 -1.45 -25.26 14.16
C SER A 11 -0.35 -25.78 13.23
N ALA A 12 0.61 -24.92 12.85
CA ALA A 12 1.71 -25.27 11.98
C ALA A 12 2.76 -26.13 12.70
N PHE A 13 3.04 -25.83 13.99
CA PHE A 13 3.88 -26.68 14.83
C PHE A 13 3.29 -28.09 14.98
N MET A 14 2.00 -28.21 15.26
CA MET A 14 1.32 -29.50 15.42
C MET A 14 1.38 -30.36 14.15
N ARG A 15 1.42 -29.76 12.95
CA ARG A 15 1.62 -30.47 11.67
C ARG A 15 3.01 -31.09 11.50
N THR A 16 3.98 -30.74 12.36
CA THR A 16 5.29 -31.40 12.39
C THR A 16 5.28 -32.66 13.25
N ILE A 17 4.27 -32.82 14.11
CA ILE A 17 4.17 -33.93 15.06
C ILE A 17 3.23 -34.99 14.51
N HIS A 18 3.68 -36.23 14.51
CA HIS A 18 2.91 -37.37 14.01
C HIS A 18 2.89 -38.50 15.06
N PRO A 19 1.74 -39.16 15.26
CA PRO A 19 1.67 -40.32 16.14
C PRO A 19 2.44 -41.50 15.52
N ARG A 20 3.15 -42.25 16.37
CA ARG A 20 3.82 -43.51 16.03
C ARG A 20 3.58 -44.51 17.17
N GLY A 21 2.46 -45.22 17.06
CA GLY A 21 1.97 -46.08 18.15
C GLY A 21 1.63 -45.26 19.39
N ALA A 22 2.16 -45.65 20.55
CA ALA A 22 1.98 -44.93 21.80
C ALA A 22 2.88 -43.69 21.99
N LYS A 23 3.69 -43.34 20.96
CA LYS A 23 4.63 -42.21 21.01
C LYS A 23 4.30 -41.18 19.95
N PHE A 24 4.82 -39.97 20.13
CA PHE A 24 4.84 -38.94 19.10
C PHE A 24 6.23 -38.82 18.51
N MET A 25 6.32 -38.60 17.20
CA MET A 25 7.55 -38.25 16.52
C MET A 25 7.43 -36.87 15.89
N VAL A 26 8.55 -36.16 15.82
CA VAL A 26 8.65 -34.85 15.17
C VAL A 26 9.34 -35.03 13.82
N ASP A 27 8.74 -34.47 12.77
CA ASP A 27 9.40 -34.28 11.49
C ASP A 27 10.38 -33.11 11.60
N ALA A 28 11.64 -33.46 11.85
CA ALA A 28 12.72 -32.49 12.04
C ALA A 28 12.92 -31.58 10.82
N LYS A 29 12.74 -32.09 9.60
CA LYS A 29 12.92 -31.28 8.38
C LYS A 29 11.83 -30.21 8.28
N ARG A 30 10.59 -30.61 8.57
CA ARG A 30 9.45 -29.69 8.55
C ARG A 30 9.52 -28.66 9.67
N LEU A 31 9.97 -29.06 10.86
CA LEU A 31 10.19 -28.16 11.99
C LEU A 31 11.30 -27.14 11.71
N LEU A 32 12.43 -27.57 11.14
CA LEU A 32 13.53 -26.65 10.79
C LEU A 32 13.05 -25.58 9.80
N LYS A 33 12.34 -25.98 8.74
CA LYS A 33 11.78 -25.06 7.76
C LYS A 33 10.82 -24.05 8.38
N LEU A 34 9.99 -24.51 9.33
CA LEU A 34 9.05 -23.65 10.07
C LEU A 34 9.78 -22.57 10.88
N ILE A 35 10.89 -22.93 11.53
CA ILE A 35 11.73 -22.00 12.30
C ILE A 35 12.39 -20.98 11.36
N GLU A 36 13.01 -21.42 10.26
CA GLU A 36 13.64 -20.53 9.28
C GLU A 36 12.64 -19.52 8.68
N GLU A 37 11.42 -19.95 8.39
CA GLU A 37 10.36 -19.06 7.88
C GLU A 37 9.92 -18.04 8.95
N ALA A 38 9.85 -18.44 10.22
CA ALA A 38 9.53 -17.54 11.32
C ALA A 38 10.65 -16.49 11.54
N GLU A 39 11.91 -16.90 11.45
CA GLU A 39 13.07 -15.99 11.56
C GLU A 39 13.07 -14.94 10.46
N LYS A 40 12.84 -15.35 9.20
CA LYS A 40 12.72 -14.42 8.06
C LYS A 40 11.60 -13.40 8.24
N LYS A 41 10.46 -13.82 8.81
CA LYS A 41 9.35 -12.91 9.11
C LYS A 41 9.69 -11.94 10.25
N ALA A 42 10.39 -12.41 11.27
CA ALA A 42 10.82 -11.56 12.38
C ALA A 42 11.81 -10.49 11.93
N SER A 43 12.80 -10.85 11.10
CA SER A 43 13.76 -9.88 10.54
C SER A 43 13.06 -8.84 9.66
N ALA A 44 12.18 -9.28 8.75
CA ALA A 44 11.43 -8.36 7.89
C ALA A 44 10.56 -7.35 8.68
N LYS A 45 9.98 -7.78 9.81
CA LYS A 45 9.23 -6.88 10.70
C LYS A 45 10.13 -5.87 11.40
N ALA A 46 11.32 -6.28 11.85
CA ALA A 46 12.29 -5.39 12.46
C ALA A 46 12.77 -4.33 11.44
N ASP A 47 13.12 -4.77 10.23
CA ASP A 47 13.56 -3.89 9.15
C ASP A 47 12.46 -2.88 8.75
N ALA A 48 11.21 -3.34 8.63
CA ALA A 48 10.07 -2.47 8.34
C ALA A 48 9.86 -1.39 9.43
N ALA A 49 10.04 -1.75 10.70
CA ALA A 49 9.92 -0.80 11.81
C ALA A 49 11.05 0.25 11.79
N GLU A 50 12.26 -0.16 11.45
CA GLU A 50 13.41 0.77 11.30
C GLU A 50 13.20 1.72 10.10
N LEU A 51 12.78 1.17 8.95
CA LEU A 51 12.46 1.96 7.77
C LEU A 51 11.32 2.96 8.03
N ALA A 52 10.30 2.58 8.80
CA ALA A 52 9.22 3.49 9.17
C ALA A 52 9.71 4.69 9.99
N LYS A 53 10.61 4.46 10.96
CA LYS A 53 11.24 5.53 11.75
C LYS A 53 12.09 6.44 10.87
N SER A 54 12.88 5.85 9.96
CA SER A 54 13.71 6.60 9.01
C SER A 54 12.85 7.47 8.07
N LEU A 55 11.75 6.92 7.55
CA LEU A 55 10.81 7.66 6.70
C LEU A 55 10.17 8.83 7.43
N GLU A 56 9.78 8.65 8.70
CA GLU A 56 9.20 9.74 9.50
C GLU A 56 10.22 10.85 9.75
N ALA A 57 11.47 10.51 10.06
CA ALA A 57 12.55 11.49 10.21
C ALA A 57 12.77 12.29 8.92
N SER A 58 12.83 11.61 7.77
CA SER A 58 13.00 12.25 6.45
C SER A 58 11.82 13.17 6.07
N LYS A 59 10.59 12.83 6.47
CA LYS A 59 9.41 13.70 6.27
C LYS A 59 9.54 15.00 7.06
N ARG A 60 9.96 14.92 8.33
CA ARG A 60 10.16 16.10 9.19
C ARG A 60 11.26 17.01 8.63
N GLU A 61 12.36 16.44 8.16
CA GLU A 61 13.44 17.19 7.52
C GLU A 61 12.97 17.87 6.23
N ASN A 62 12.26 17.15 5.35
CA ASN A 62 11.69 17.72 4.13
C ASN A 62 10.72 18.87 4.42
N GLU A 63 9.91 18.75 5.47
CA GLU A 63 9.00 19.82 5.87
C GLU A 63 9.75 21.05 6.36
N ALA A 64 10.81 20.87 7.16
CA ALA A 64 11.68 21.95 7.61
C ALA A 64 12.36 22.65 6.42
N LEU A 65 12.90 21.89 5.46
CA LEU A 65 13.50 22.45 4.24
C LEU A 65 12.48 23.20 3.40
N ARG A 66 11.26 22.67 3.23
CA ARG A 66 10.17 23.36 2.52
C ARG A 66 9.74 24.65 3.21
N LYS A 67 9.83 24.72 4.54
CA LYS A 67 9.56 25.94 5.30
C LYS A 67 10.66 26.97 5.06
N ILE A 68 11.93 26.56 5.14
CA ILE A 68 13.08 27.42 4.83
C ILE A 68 13.02 27.96 3.41
N VAL A 69 12.70 27.14 2.41
CA VAL A 69 12.57 27.58 0.99
C VAL A 69 11.46 28.60 0.82
N ARG A 70 10.33 28.43 1.52
CA ARG A 70 9.22 29.40 1.51
C ARG A 70 9.61 30.72 2.17
N GLU A 71 10.29 30.66 3.31
CA GLU A 71 10.67 31.84 4.10
C GLU A 71 11.85 32.61 3.47
N SER A 72 12.78 31.91 2.81
CA SER A 72 13.92 32.52 2.12
C SER A 72 13.58 33.15 0.77
N GLY A 73 12.32 33.07 0.32
CA GLY A 73 11.91 33.59 -0.99
C GLY A 73 12.57 32.88 -2.18
N LEU A 74 13.29 31.77 -1.94
CA LEU A 74 13.92 30.91 -2.94
C LEU A 74 12.93 30.01 -3.67
N ALA A 75 11.63 30.14 -3.41
CA ALA A 75 10.59 29.62 -4.27
C ALA A 75 10.74 30.28 -5.64
N THR A 76 11.59 29.70 -6.49
CA THR A 76 11.64 30.00 -7.91
C THR A 76 10.25 29.69 -8.43
N SER A 77 9.46 30.75 -8.56
CA SER A 77 8.31 30.78 -9.43
C SER A 77 8.69 30.04 -10.69
N THR A 78 7.99 28.95 -11.01
CA THR A 78 7.79 28.56 -12.40
C THR A 78 6.92 29.65 -13.05
N SER A 79 7.49 30.85 -13.12
CA SER A 79 7.02 31.99 -13.89
C SER A 79 7.15 31.58 -15.34
N GLY A 80 6.05 31.11 -15.93
CA GLY A 80 6.09 30.59 -17.28
C GLY A 80 4.76 30.27 -17.94
N THR A 81 3.63 30.87 -17.56
CA THR A 81 2.48 31.00 -18.48
C THR A 81 1.56 32.13 -18.03
N LYS A 82 1.61 33.24 -18.77
CA LYS A 82 0.76 34.42 -18.58
C LYS A 82 -0.71 34.07 -18.88
N PRO A 83 -1.69 34.33 -18.00
CA PRO A 83 -3.08 34.44 -18.40
C PRO A 83 -3.30 35.87 -18.92
N GLY A 84 -3.40 36.02 -20.24
CA GLY A 84 -3.68 37.32 -20.88
C GLY A 84 -5.09 37.84 -20.53
N PRO A 85 -5.26 39.16 -20.33
CA PRO A 85 -6.56 39.75 -20.04
C PRO A 85 -7.27 40.10 -21.36
N GLY A 86 -8.47 39.54 -21.59
CA GLY A 86 -9.33 40.03 -22.67
C GLY A 86 -10.09 38.94 -23.41
N GLY A 87 -11.29 38.63 -22.94
CA GLY A 87 -12.16 37.68 -23.62
C GLY A 87 -13.59 37.71 -23.10
N LYS A 88 -14.19 38.89 -22.92
CA LYS A 88 -15.65 38.99 -22.77
C LYS A 88 -16.30 38.59 -24.09
N ARG A 89 -16.79 37.35 -24.23
CA ARG A 89 -17.87 37.04 -25.17
C ARG A 89 -19.05 36.42 -24.44
N LYS A 90 -20.13 37.21 -24.44
CA LYS A 90 -21.46 36.90 -23.95
C LYS A 90 -22.11 35.78 -24.79
N ARG A 91 -22.80 34.89 -24.07
CA ARG A 91 -24.12 34.27 -24.35
C ARG A 91 -24.30 33.48 -25.66
N LYS A 92 -24.72 32.21 -25.51
CA LYS A 92 -26.10 31.79 -25.77
C LYS A 92 -26.44 30.50 -25.03
N ARG A 93 -27.57 30.55 -24.32
CA ARG A 93 -28.35 29.45 -23.79
C ARG A 93 -29.02 28.76 -24.99
N GLU A 94 -28.84 27.46 -25.14
CA GLU A 94 -29.83 26.59 -25.77
C GLU A 94 -30.08 25.42 -24.83
N GLU A 95 -31.34 25.24 -24.50
CA GLU A 95 -31.89 24.23 -23.60
C GLU A 95 -32.02 22.86 -24.29
N PRO A 96 -32.26 21.78 -23.53
CA PRO A 96 -31.96 20.42 -23.93
C PRO A 96 -32.98 19.89 -24.95
N LYS A 97 -32.51 19.06 -25.89
CA LYS A 97 -33.38 18.18 -26.66
C LYS A 97 -33.14 16.74 -26.23
N THR A 98 -34.10 16.25 -25.45
CA THR A 98 -34.46 14.84 -25.33
C THR A 98 -34.66 14.24 -26.73
N VAL A 99 -34.01 13.11 -27.00
CA VAL A 99 -34.44 12.21 -28.06
C VAL A 99 -34.61 10.85 -27.41
N ASP A 100 -35.87 10.57 -27.07
CA ASP A 100 -36.37 9.23 -26.91
C ASP A 100 -36.13 8.46 -28.22
N SER A 101 -35.36 7.39 -28.13
CA SER A 101 -35.45 6.30 -29.11
C SER A 101 -36.02 5.10 -28.38
N LYS A 102 -37.34 4.97 -28.52
CA LYS A 102 -38.11 3.77 -28.28
C LYS A 102 -38.03 2.90 -29.55
N ASP A 103 -38.41 1.63 -29.37
CA ASP A 103 -38.72 0.62 -30.37
C ASP A 103 -37.50 -0.18 -30.89
N GLY A 104 -37.46 -1.50 -30.83
CA GLY A 104 -38.43 -2.52 -30.42
C GLY A 104 -37.65 -3.84 -30.23
N GLU A 105 -38.12 -4.75 -29.37
CA GLU A 105 -38.76 -6.01 -29.80
C GLU A 105 -37.77 -6.98 -30.52
N ASN A 106 -37.61 -8.26 -30.18
CA ASN A 106 -38.56 -9.18 -29.56
C ASN A 106 -37.94 -10.60 -29.34
N VAL A 107 -38.63 -11.36 -28.48
CA VAL A 107 -38.81 -12.83 -28.35
C VAL A 107 -37.62 -13.80 -28.17
N ASN A 108 -37.66 -14.44 -26.98
CA ASN A 108 -37.50 -15.86 -26.61
C ASN A 108 -36.77 -16.84 -27.54
N ASN A 109 -36.00 -17.75 -26.94
CA ASN A 109 -36.55 -19.08 -26.65
C ASN A 109 -35.64 -19.93 -25.73
N VAL A 110 -36.32 -20.50 -24.72
CA VAL A 110 -36.15 -21.81 -24.06
C VAL A 110 -34.76 -22.19 -23.53
#